data_AF-A0A3S5CVA9-F1
#
_entry.id   AF-A0A3S5CVA9-F1
#
_cell.length_a   1.000
_cell.length_b   1.000
_cell.length_c   1.000
_cell.angle_alpha   90.00
_cell.angle_beta   90.00
_cell.angle_gamma   90.00
#
_symmetry.space_group_name_H-M   'P 1'
#
loop_
_entity.id
_entity.type
_entity.pdbx_description
1 polymer ?
#
loop_
_entity_poly.entity_id
_entity_poly.type
_entity_poly.pdbx_seq_one_letter_code
_entity_poly.pdbx_strand_id
1 'polypeptide(L)'
;MTAGEEMTHTESCPQFPIPCPNGCKQQEVPRCMLAEHLENMCTKQELACPFAKHGCKFRGKKRNLTGHAEAETLTHLDLINSTTKQLLVLIEIQVGRLFDA
;
A
#
# COMPACT_ATOMS: atom_id res chain seq x y z
N MET A 1 27.70 -27.15 13.92
CA MET A 1 26.83 -26.25 13.15
C MET A 1 27.55 -26.00 11.85
N THR A 2 27.11 -26.64 10.77
CA THR A 2 27.82 -26.58 9.49
C THR A 2 27.44 -25.31 8.75
N ALA A 3 28.38 -24.70 8.02
CA ALA A 3 28.15 -23.44 7.29
C ALA A 3 26.96 -23.50 6.30
N GLY A 4 26.53 -24.69 5.88
CA GLY A 4 25.36 -24.89 5.03
C GLY A 4 24.00 -24.79 5.75
N GLU A 5 23.94 -25.02 7.06
CA GLU A 5 22.71 -24.91 7.88
C GLU A 5 22.48 -23.46 8.34
N GLU A 6 23.54 -22.67 8.50
CA GLU A 6 23.46 -21.24 8.87
C GLU A 6 22.91 -20.38 7.72
N MET A 7 23.26 -20.71 6.47
CA MET A 7 22.75 -19.99 5.29
C MET A 7 21.23 -20.15 5.14
N THR A 8 20.71 -21.37 5.30
CA THR A 8 19.27 -21.63 5.13
C THR A 8 18.44 -21.03 6.28
N HIS A 9 18.99 -21.02 7.49
CA HIS A 9 18.34 -20.39 8.63
C HIS A 9 18.24 -18.86 8.47
N THR A 10 19.33 -18.19 8.06
CA THR A 10 19.32 -16.70 7.94
C THR A 10 18.40 -16.18 6.83
N GLU A 11 18.21 -16.95 5.76
CA GLU A 11 17.29 -16.61 4.67
C GLU A 11 15.81 -16.67 5.07
N SER A 12 15.46 -17.53 6.03
CA SER A 12 14.07 -17.79 6.42
C SER A 12 13.72 -17.30 7.84
N CYS A 13 14.71 -16.99 8.67
CA CYS A 13 14.51 -16.60 10.05
C CYS A 13 13.74 -15.27 10.15
N PRO A 14 12.57 -15.25 10.81
CA PRO A 14 11.74 -14.05 10.94
C PRO A 14 12.41 -12.94 11.76
N GLN A 15 13.25 -13.31 12.73
CA GLN A 15 13.97 -12.38 13.58
C GLN A 15 15.28 -11.89 12.96
N PHE A 16 15.69 -12.46 11.82
CA PHE A 16 16.94 -12.09 11.18
C PHE A 16 16.87 -10.61 10.74
N PRO A 17 17.83 -9.78 11.17
CA PRO A 17 17.90 -8.38 10.75
C PRO A 17 18.20 -8.29 9.26
N ILE A 18 17.39 -7.53 8.54
CA ILE A 18 17.59 -7.24 7.12
C ILE A 18 17.64 -5.73 6.89
N PRO A 19 18.41 -5.27 5.89
CA PRO A 19 18.44 -3.85 5.57
C PRO A 19 17.09 -3.38 5.03
N CYS A 20 16.72 -2.15 5.39
CA CYS A 20 15.54 -1.51 4.81
C CYS A 20 15.74 -1.35 3.29
N PRO A 21 14.81 -1.83 2.44
CA PRO A 21 14.94 -1.74 0.98
C PRO A 21 14.96 -0.29 0.46
N ASN A 22 14.40 0.66 1.24
CA ASN A 22 14.45 2.09 0.92
C ASN A 22 15.75 2.76 1.38
N GLY A 23 16.66 2.02 2.01
CA GLY A 23 17.92 2.54 2.56
C GLY A 23 17.70 3.66 3.58
N CYS A 24 16.71 3.52 4.47
CA CYS A 24 16.46 4.52 5.50
C CYS A 24 17.56 4.53 6.57
N LYS A 25 17.49 5.46 7.55
CA LYS A 25 18.52 5.57 8.59
C LYS A 25 18.57 4.36 9.54
N GLN A 26 17.47 3.61 9.64
CA GLN A 26 17.42 2.36 10.38
C GLN A 26 18.11 1.29 9.52
N GLN A 27 19.34 0.94 9.90
CA GLN A 27 20.20 0.07 9.09
C GLN A 27 19.68 -1.36 9.03
N GLU A 28 19.05 -1.83 10.11
CA GLU A 28 18.57 -3.21 10.22
C GLU A 28 17.18 -3.24 10.86
N VAL A 29 16.29 -4.04 10.26
CA VAL A 29 14.92 -4.29 10.72
C VAL A 29 14.71 -5.81 10.73
N PRO A 30 14.16 -6.41 11.81
CA PRO A 30 13.80 -7.82 11.79
C PRO A 30 12.87 -8.13 10.60
N ARG A 31 13.12 -9.22 9.88
CA ARG A 31 12.35 -9.60 8.69
C ARG A 31 10.83 -9.58 8.94
N CYS A 32 10.38 -10.07 10.09
CA CYS A 32 8.96 -10.07 10.46
C CYS A 32 8.38 -8.66 10.69
N MET A 33 9.20 -7.69 11.08
CA MET A 33 8.80 -6.30 11.33
C MET A 33 8.91 -5.42 10.09
N LEU A 34 9.47 -5.92 8.98
CA LEU A 34 9.73 -5.10 7.79
C LEU A 34 8.45 -4.46 7.23
N ALA A 35 7.33 -5.20 7.21
CA ALA A 35 6.06 -4.69 6.70
C ALA A 35 5.57 -3.49 7.53
N GLU A 36 5.52 -3.65 8.86
CA GLU A 36 5.14 -2.58 9.78
C GLU A 36 6.11 -1.39 9.70
N HIS A 37 7.42 -1.67 9.61
CA HIS A 37 8.42 -0.63 9.42
C HIS A 37 8.12 0.19 8.17
N LEU A 38 7.91 -0.46 7.01
CA LEU A 38 7.64 0.25 5.76
C LEU A 38 6.36 1.08 5.87
N GLU A 39 5.30 0.55 6.48
CA GLU A 39 4.02 1.24 6.58
C GLU A 39 4.01 2.41 7.57
N ASN A 40 4.66 2.25 8.73
CA ASN A 40 4.46 3.15 9.87
C ASN A 40 5.71 3.90 10.34
N MET A 41 6.91 3.37 10.09
CA MET A 41 8.15 3.89 10.69
C MET A 41 9.14 4.44 9.65
N CYS A 42 9.10 3.93 8.42
CA CYS A 42 10.10 4.21 7.41
C CYS A 42 9.97 5.65 6.90
N THR A 43 10.94 6.49 7.27
CA THR A 43 11.00 7.89 6.87
C THR A 43 11.19 8.13 5.36
N LYS A 44 11.59 7.09 4.63
CA LYS A 44 11.80 7.08 3.18
C LYS A 44 10.68 6.36 2.42
N GLN A 45 9.75 5.69 3.10
CA GLN A 45 8.63 5.05 2.40
C GLN A 45 7.71 6.13 1.83
N GLU A 46 7.35 5.95 0.56
CA GLU A 46 6.25 6.65 -0.08
C GLU A 46 5.05 5.72 -0.22
N LEU A 47 3.97 6.09 0.44
CA LEU A 47 2.69 5.40 0.37
C LEU A 47 1.81 6.07 -0.68
N ALA A 48 0.95 5.30 -1.32
CA ALA A 48 -0.07 5.84 -2.21
C ALA A 48 -1.15 6.56 -1.39
N CYS A 49 -1.78 7.56 -2.01
CA CYS A 49 -2.98 8.18 -1.46
C CYS A 49 -4.07 7.12 -1.19
N PRO A 50 -4.85 7.22 -0.08
CA PRO A 50 -5.97 6.32 0.18
C PRO A 50 -7.01 6.26 -0.96
N PHE A 51 -7.11 7.32 -1.76
CA PHE A 51 -7.97 7.41 -2.94
C PHE A 51 -7.32 6.87 -4.23
N ALA A 52 -6.16 6.22 -4.16
CA ALA A 52 -5.47 5.70 -5.34
C ALA A 52 -6.31 4.67 -6.12
N LYS A 53 -7.11 3.86 -5.41
CA LYS A 53 -8.08 2.93 -6.02
C LYS A 53 -9.18 3.62 -6.84
N HIS A 54 -9.41 4.90 -6.60
CA HIS A 54 -10.36 5.74 -7.33
C HIS A 54 -9.69 6.64 -8.38
N GLY A 55 -8.36 6.53 -8.55
CA GLY A 55 -7.61 7.24 -9.59
C GLY A 55 -6.68 8.36 -9.10
N CYS A 56 -6.57 8.60 -7.79
CA CYS A 56 -5.59 9.56 -7.28
C CYS A 56 -4.15 9.04 -7.48
N LYS A 57 -3.29 9.81 -8.14
CA LYS A 57 -1.91 9.40 -8.45
C LYS A 57 -0.88 9.82 -7.41
N PHE A 58 -1.30 10.54 -6.37
CA PHE A 58 -0.37 11.06 -5.37
C PHE A 58 0.28 9.92 -4.58
N ARG A 59 1.60 10.02 -4.43
CA ARG A 59 2.41 9.19 -3.54
C ARG A 59 3.27 10.09 -2.69
N GLY A 60 3.42 9.74 -1.42
CA GLY A 60 4.23 10.55 -0.51
C GLY A 60 4.39 9.91 0.87
N LYS A 61 5.16 10.59 1.70
CA LYS A 61 5.38 10.18 3.10
C LYS A 61 4.06 10.22 3.87
N LYS A 62 3.89 9.32 4.85
CA LYS A 62 2.69 9.24 5.70
C LYS A 62 2.24 10.60 6.23
N ARG A 63 3.17 11.42 6.75
CA ARG A 63 2.89 12.77 7.26
C ARG A 63 2.37 13.77 6.22
N ASN A 64 2.69 13.57 4.94
CA ASN A 64 2.24 14.43 3.84
C ASN A 64 0.87 13.97 3.29
N LEU A 65 0.48 12.71 3.51
CA LEU A 65 -0.78 12.17 3.00
C LEU A 65 -1.98 12.87 3.63
N THR A 66 -1.93 13.19 4.92
CA THR A 66 -3.03 13.88 5.61
C THR A 66 -3.26 15.25 5.00
N GLY A 67 -2.22 16.09 4.88
CA GLY A 67 -2.34 17.41 4.27
C GLY A 67 -2.75 17.36 2.79
N HIS A 68 -2.27 16.37 2.03
CA HIS A 68 -2.73 16.15 0.66
C HIS A 68 -4.22 15.77 0.61
N ALA A 69 -4.66 14.83 1.45
CA ALA A 69 -6.05 14.39 1.51
C ALA A 69 -7.01 15.53 1.84
N GLU A 70 -6.61 16.40 2.77
CA GLU A 70 -7.38 17.58 3.14
C GLU A 70 -7.43 18.61 2.00
N ALA A 71 -6.27 18.94 1.41
CA ALA A 71 -6.18 19.94 0.35
C ALA A 71 -6.95 19.54 -0.93
N GLU A 72 -6.95 18.24 -1.27
CA GLU A 72 -7.54 17.71 -2.50
C GLU A 72 -8.92 17.08 -2.27
N THR A 73 -9.61 17.43 -1.17
CA THR A 73 -10.88 16.81 -0.78
C THR A 73 -11.92 16.83 -1.92
N LEU A 74 -12.07 17.97 -2.61
CA LEU A 74 -13.04 18.08 -3.72
C LEU A 74 -12.65 17.16 -4.89
N THR A 75 -11.37 17.14 -5.27
CA THR A 75 -10.85 16.21 -6.28
C THR A 75 -11.15 14.76 -5.90
N HIS A 76 -10.98 14.38 -4.64
CA HIS A 76 -11.26 13.03 -4.17
C HIS A 76 -12.75 12.69 -4.21
N LEU A 77 -13.64 13.64 -3.89
CA LEU A 77 -15.09 13.45 -4.03
C LEU A 77 -15.51 13.24 -5.48
N ASP A 78 -14.92 13.97 -6.43
CA ASP A 78 -15.20 13.79 -7.87
C ASP A 78 -14.74 12.42 -8.38
N LEU A 79 -13.58 11.94 -7.93
CA LEU A 79 -13.07 10.59 -8.23
C LEU A 79 -14.00 9.51 -7.69
N ILE A 80 -14.50 9.66 -6.45
CA ILE A 80 -15.48 8.74 -5.86
C ILE A 80 -16.76 8.77 -6.66
N ASN A 81 -17.32 9.95 -6.95
CA ASN A 81 -18.56 10.10 -7.72
C ASN A 81 -18.45 9.42 -9.10
N SER A 82 -17.32 9.62 -9.78
CA SER A 82 -17.03 8.98 -11.06
C SER A 82 -16.96 7.45 -10.94
N THR A 83 -16.26 6.95 -9.93
CA THR A 83 -16.16 5.51 -9.67
C THR A 83 -17.53 4.90 -9.32
N THR A 84 -18.33 5.58 -8.51
CA THR A 84 -19.67 5.14 -8.12
C THR A 84 -20.60 5.06 -9.33
N LYS A 85 -20.57 6.06 -10.23
CA LYS A 85 -21.33 6.02 -11.49
C LYS A 85 -20.94 4.83 -12.35
N GLN A 86 -19.64 4.56 -12.49
CA GLN A 86 -19.15 3.40 -13.24
C GLN A 86 -19.63 2.09 -12.61
N LEU A 87 -19.61 1.98 -11.28
CA LEU A 87 -20.08 0.80 -10.57
C LEU A 87 -21.59 0.57 -10.76
N LEU A 88 -22.40 1.63 -10.70
CA LEU A 88 -23.86 1.54 -10.93
C LEU A 88 -24.16 0.98 -12.33
N VAL A 89 -23.48 1.49 -13.36
CA VAL A 89 -23.64 0.98 -14.74
C VAL A 89 -23.28 -0.50 -14.84
N LEU A 90 -22.18 -0.94 -14.18
CA LEU A 90 -21.80 -2.35 -14.19
C LEU A 90 -22.83 -3.23 -13.49
N ILE A 91 -23.43 -2.75 -12.39
CA ILE A 91 -24.49 -3.46 -11.68
C ILE A 91 -25.74 -3.58 -12.57
N GLU A 92 -26.17 -2.50 -13.22
CA GLU A 92 -27.32 -2.51 -14.13
C GLU A 92 -27.13 -3.52 -15.26
N ILE A 93 -25.93 -3.57 -15.85
CA ILE A 93 -25.58 -4.54 -16.91
C ILE A 93 -25.62 -5.97 -16.37
N GLN A 94 -25.07 -6.22 -15.18
CA GLN A 94 -25.05 -7.56 -14.58
C GLN A 94 -26.46 -8.04 -14.25
N VAL A 95 -27.29 -7.15 -13.70
CA VAL A 95 -28.70 -7.42 -13.37
C VAL A 95 -29.49 -7.73 -14.64
N GLY A 96 -29.32 -6.96 -15.72
CA GLY A 96 -29.96 -7.25 -17.01
C GLY A 96 -29.63 -8.65 -17.53
N ARG A 97 -28.34 -9.02 -17.52
CA ARG A 97 -27.89 -10.37 -17.94
C ARG A 97 -28.47 -11.51 -17.10
N LEU A 98 -28.76 -11.29 -15.82
CA LEU A 98 -29.36 -12.29 -14.94
C LEU A 98 -30.86 -12.48 -15.21
N PHE A 99 -31.55 -11.44 -15.72
CA PHE A 99 -32.98 -11.52 -16.05
C PHE A 99 -33.23 -11.98 -17.50
N ASP A 100 -32.24 -11.84 -18.38
CA ASP A 100 -32.30 -12.32 -19.77
C ASP A 100 -31.85 -13.79 -19.95
N ALA A 101 -31.52 -14.50 -18.86
CA ALA A 101 -31.06 -15.90 -18.82
C ALA A 101 -32.12 -16.82 -18.19
#